data_AF-A0A836ZCB5-F1
#
_entry.id   AF-A0A836ZCB5-F1
#
_cell.length_a   1.000
_cell.length_b   1.000
_cell.length_c   1.000
_cell.angle_alpha   90.00
_cell.angle_beta   90.00
_cell.angle_gamma   90.00
#
_symmetry.space_group_name_H-M   'P 1'
#
loop_
_entity.id
_entity.type
_entity.pdbx_description
1 polymer ?
#
loop_
_entity_poly.entity_id
_entity_poly.type
_entity_poly.pdbx_seq_one_letter_code
_entity_poly.pdbx_strand_id
1 'polypeptide(L)' 'ERNEKYMASFDEMVPEFIEKMDEALAEIGFVFGEQWR' A
#
# COMPACT_ATOMS: atom_id res chain seq x y z
N GLU A 1 18.28 -15.28 -6.37
CA GLU A 1 17.44 -16.04 -5.43
C GLU A 1 16.57 -15.09 -4.63
N ARG A 2 15.50 -15.59 -4.01
CA ARG A 2 14.70 -14.82 -3.05
C ARG A 2 15.60 -14.36 -1.89
N ASN A 3 15.47 -13.10 -1.48
CA ASN A 3 16.25 -12.53 -0.38
C ASN A 3 15.34 -12.21 0.80
N GLU A 4 15.45 -12.99 1.88
CA GLU A 4 14.59 -12.86 3.06
C GLU A 4 14.68 -11.50 3.74
N LYS A 5 15.83 -10.81 3.67
CA LYS A 5 15.96 -9.46 4.24
C LYS A 5 15.06 -8.46 3.52
N TYR A 6 14.99 -8.54 2.18
CA TYR A 6 14.08 -7.70 1.42
C TYR A 6 12.62 -8.10 1.65
N MET A 7 12.33 -9.41 1.78
CA MET A 7 10.97 -9.86 2.06
C MET A 7 10.46 -9.33 3.40
N ALA A 8 11.26 -9.44 4.47
CA ALA A 8 10.91 -8.88 5.77
C ALA A 8 10.69 -7.36 5.72
N SER A 9 11.52 -6.63 4.96
CA SER A 9 11.31 -5.19 4.75
C SER A 9 10.01 -4.89 4.01
N PHE A 10 9.62 -5.71 3.03
CA PHE A 10 8.33 -5.52 2.34
C PHE A 10 7.14 -5.88 3.24
N ASP A 11 7.24 -6.96 4.02
CA ASP A 11 6.20 -7.40 4.94
C ASP A 11 5.85 -6.31 5.97
N GLU A 12 6.83 -5.49 6.38
CA GLU A 12 6.63 -4.37 7.29
C GLU A 12 6.21 -3.07 6.57
N MET A 13 6.93 -2.66 5.51
CA MET A 13 6.74 -1.33 4.91
C MET A 13 5.53 -1.25 3.96
N VAL A 14 5.19 -2.34 3.27
CA VAL A 14 4.14 -2.31 2.24
C VAL A 14 2.74 -2.12 2.84
N PRO A 15 2.34 -2.81 3.94
CA PRO A 15 1.06 -2.57 4.57
C PRO A 15 0.89 -1.13 5.06
N GLU A 16 1.88 -0.59 5.78
CA GLU A 16 1.85 0.80 6.27
C GLU A 16 1.72 1.81 5.13
N PHE A 17 2.44 1.57 4.02
CA PHE A 17 2.35 2.42 2.84
C PHE A 17 0.96 2.40 2.20
N ILE A 18 0.35 1.21 2.10
CA ILE A 18 -1.01 1.06 1.55
C ILE A 18 -2.04 1.74 2.46
N GLU A 19 -1.93 1.57 3.78
CA GLU A 19 -2.83 2.23 4.75
C GLU A 19 -2.77 3.76 4.62
N LYS A 20 -1.57 4.33 4.52
CA LYS A 20 -1.40 5.79 4.33
C LYS A 20 -1.95 6.27 3.00
N MET A 21 -1.83 5.46 1.95
CA MET A 21 -2.41 5.76 0.64
C MET A 21 -3.94 5.75 0.69
N ASP A 22 -4.55 4.76 1.32
CA ASP A 22 -6.00 4.67 1.46
C ASP A 22 -6.56 5.79 2.34
N GLU A 23 -5.87 6.17 3.43
CA GLU A 23 -6.22 7.35 4.24
C GLU A 23 -6.23 8.63 3.39
N ALA A 24 -5.19 8.85 2.58
CA ALA A 24 -5.07 10.03 1.73
C ALA A 24 -6.12 10.06 0.60
N LEU A 25 -6.43 8.90 0.00
CA LEU A 25 -7.49 8.77 -1.01
C LEU A 25 -8.86 9.07 -0.39
N ALA A 26 -9.14 8.53 0.80
CA ALA A 26 -10.38 8.77 1.52
C ALA A 26 -10.57 10.25 1.90
N GLU A 27 -9.49 10.96 2.26
CA GLU A 27 -9.53 12.40 2.58
C GLU A 27 -10.03 13.25 1.39
N ILE A 28 -9.66 12.86 0.16
CA ILE A 28 -10.13 13.52 -1.06
C ILE A 28 -11.39 12.89 -1.67
N GLY A 29 -11.99 11.91 -0.98
CA GLY A 29 -13.23 11.26 -1.40
C GLY A 29 -13.08 10.24 -2.53
N PHE A 30 -11.88 9.71 -2.73
CA PHE A 30 -11.59 8.66 -3.71
C PHE A 30 -11.43 7.30 -3.02
N VAL A 31 -11.69 6.23 -3.76
CA VAL A 31 -11.46 4.84 -3.30
C VAL A 31 -10.56 4.13 -4.31
N PHE A 32 -9.51 3.46 -3.82
CA PHE A 32 -8.66 2.64 -4.68
C PHE A 32 -9.50 1.57 -5.41
N GLY A 33 -9.33 1.47 -6.72
CA GLY A 33 -10.11 0.60 -7.61
C GLY A 33 -11.07 1.38 -8.52
N GLU A 34 -11.40 2.63 -8.20
CA GLU A 34 -12.18 3.52 -9.08
C GLU A 34 -11.49 3.78 -10.42
N GLN A 35 -10.15 3.71 -10.48
CA GLN A 35 -9.36 3.89 -11.70
C GLN A 35 -9.54 2.77 -12.75
N TRP A 36 -10.16 1.65 -12.37
CA TRP A 36 -10.37 0.50 -13.27
C TRP A 36 -11.82 0.35 -13.73
N ARG A 37 -12.70 1.26 -13.31
CA ARG A 37 -14.07 1.37 -13.82
C ARG A 37 -14.09 2.07 -15.17
#